data_AF-A0A355UFL8-F1
#
_entry.id   AF-A0A355UFL8-F1
#
_cell.length_a   1.000
_cell.length_b   1.000
_cell.length_c   1.000
_cell.angle_alpha   90.00
_cell.angle_beta   90.00
_cell.angle_gamma   90.00
#
_symmetry.space_group_name_H-M   'P 1'
#
loop_
_entity.id
_entity.type
_entity.pdbx_description
1 polymer ?
#
loop_
_entity_poly.entity_id
_entity_poly.type
_entity_poly.pdbx_seq_one_letter_code
_entity_poly.pdbx_strand_id
1 'polypeptide(L)' 'MESIKEIYRIGNGPSSSHTIGPKNAAIVFLKRTPNANSYK' A
#
# COMPACT_ATOMS: atom_id res chain seq x y z
N MET A 1 -7.74 -5.67 18.49
CA MET A 1 -9.13 -5.47 18.05
C MET A 1 -9.09 -4.49 16.89
N GLU A 2 -9.56 -4.91 15.72
CA GLU A 2 -9.64 -4.00 14.58
C GLU A 2 -10.70 -2.94 14.84
N SER A 3 -10.40 -1.69 14.49
CA SER A 3 -11.40 -0.63 14.58
C SER A 3 -12.40 -0.72 13.42
N ILE A 4 -13.62 -0.20 13.59
CA ILE A 4 -14.60 -0.09 12.48
C ILE A 4 -13.98 0.64 11.27
N LYS A 5 -13.08 1.60 11.51
CA LYS A 5 -12.35 2.31 10.45
C LYS A 5 -11.38 1.41 9.68
N GLU A 6 -10.86 0.36 10.31
CA GLU A 6 -9.97 -0.61 9.65
C GLU A 6 -10.76 -1.61 8.80
N ILE A 7 -11.98 -1.95 9.22
CA ILE A 7 -12.89 -2.82 8.47
C ILE A 7 -13.45 -2.07 7.25
N TYR A 8 -13.82 -0.80 7.42
CA TYR A 8 -14.40 0.03 6.37
C TYR A 8 -13.44 1.14 5.95
N ARG A 9 -12.58 0.84 4.98
CA ARG A 9 -11.55 1.76 4.46
C ARG A 9 -11.94 2.25 3.08
N ILE A 10 -11.69 3.54 2.81
CA ILE A 10 -11.79 4.11 1.47
C ILE A 10 -10.52 3.73 0.68
N GLY A 11 -10.68 3.28 -0.56
CA GLY A 11 -9.57 2.91 -1.41
C GLY A 11 -9.99 2.65 -2.85
N ASN A 12 -9.01 2.30 -3.68
CA ASN A 12 -9.24 1.96 -5.09
C ASN A 12 -9.67 0.49 -5.22
N GLY A 13 -10.77 0.22 -5.91
CA GLY A 13 -11.17 -1.15 -6.31
C GLY A 13 -10.30 -1.72 -7.44
N PRO A 14 -10.45 -3.00 -7.84
CA PRO A 14 -11.48 -3.97 -7.43
C PRO A 14 -11.13 -4.83 -6.19
N SER A 15 -9.88 -4.84 -5.73
CA SER A 15 -9.43 -5.80 -4.70
C SER A 15 -8.48 -5.18 -3.68
N SER A 16 -8.74 -5.40 -2.39
CA SER A 16 -7.84 -4.97 -1.33
C SER A 16 -6.49 -5.69 -1.38
N SER A 17 -6.47 -6.99 -1.65
CA SER A 17 -5.23 -7.80 -1.67
C SER A 17 -4.42 -7.62 -2.94
N HIS A 18 -5.07 -7.33 -4.08
CA HIS A 18 -4.39 -7.26 -5.38
C HIS A 18 -4.28 -5.84 -5.94
N THR A 19 -4.96 -4.85 -5.35
CA THR A 19 -4.89 -3.45 -5.80
C THR A 19 -4.36 -2.54 -4.70
N ILE A 20 -5.03 -2.52 -3.54
CA ILE A 20 -4.68 -1.58 -2.45
C ILE A 20 -3.37 -2.00 -1.78
N GLY A 21 -3.23 -3.29 -1.44
CA GLY A 21 -2.03 -3.85 -0.81
C GLY A 21 -0.75 -3.60 -1.62
N PRO A 22 -0.69 -4.02 -2.89
CA PRO A 22 0.47 -3.79 -3.76
C PRO A 22 0.78 -2.29 -3.95
N LYS A 23 -0.23 -1.44 -4.13
CA LYS A 23 -0.05 0.01 -4.21
C LYS A 23 0.59 0.57 -2.93
N ASN A 24 0.08 0.17 -1.76
CA ASN A 24 0.63 0.62 -0.48
C ASN A 24 2.07 0.14 -0.29
N ALA A 25 2.38 -1.11 -0.67
CA ALA A 25 3.73 -1.64 -0.62
C ALA A 25 4.70 -0.83 -1.51
N ALA A 26 4.29 -0.49 -2.73
CA ALA A 26 5.08 0.35 -3.64
C ALA A 26 5.34 1.75 -3.06
N ILE A 27 4.33 2.38 -2.43
CA ILE A 27 4.48 3.69 -1.77
C ILE A 27 5.46 3.59 -0.59
N VAL A 28 5.34 2.54 0.23
CA VAL A 28 6.25 2.32 1.37
C VAL A 28 7.67 2.10 0.88
N PHE A 29 7.84 1.31 -0.19
CA PHE A 29 9.13 1.08 -0.81
C PHE A 29 9.77 2.39 -1.27
N LEU A 30 9.06 3.17 -2.09
CA LEU A 30 9.54 4.47 -2.59
C LEU A 30 9.95 5.42 -1.45
N LYS A 31 9.18 5.46 -0.36
CA LYS A 31 9.52 6.28 0.82
C LYS A 31 10.78 5.81 1.55
N ARG A 32 11.04 4.50 1.57
CA ARG A 32 12.22 3.93 2.25
C ARG A 32 13.50 4.12 1.44
N THR A 33 13.38 4.31 0.13
CA THR A 33 14.52 4.34 -0.78
C THR A 33 14.48 5.55 -1.73
N PRO A 34 14.44 6.79 -1.21
CA PRO A 34 14.19 7.98 -2.04
C PRO A 34 15.31 8.29 -3.05
N ASN A 35 16.54 7.83 -2.79
CA ASN A 35 17.73 8.20 -3.58
C ASN A 35 18.33 7.02 -4.36
N ALA A 36 17.70 5.84 -4.38
CA ALA A 36 18.30 4.72 -5.10
C ALA A 36 18.02 4.84 -6.59
N ASN A 37 19.09 4.74 -7.38
CA ASN A 37 19.03 4.81 -8.84
C ASN A 37 18.51 3.50 -9.47
N SER A 38 18.64 2.36 -8.78
CA SER A 38 18.12 1.05 -9.22
C SER A 38 18.02 0.06 -8.06
N TYR A 39 17.26 -1.03 -8.26
CA TYR A 39 17.09 -2.15 -7.32
C TYR A 39 17.21 -3.48 -8.08
N LYS A 40 17.61 -4.54 -7.38
CA LYS A 40 17.69 -5.91 -7.91
C LYS A 40 16.72 -6.82 -7.18
#